data_AF-A0A5F2ID48-F1
#
_entry.id   AF-A0A5F2ID48-F1
#
_cell.length_a   1.000
_cell.length_b   1.000
_cell.length_c   1.000
_cell.angle_alpha   90.00
_cell.angle_beta   90.00
_cell.angle_gamma   90.00
#
_symmetry.space_group_name_H-M   'P 1'
#
loop_
_entity.id
_entity.type
_entity.pdbx_description
1 polymer ?
#
loop_
_entity_poly.entity_id
_entity_poly.type
_entity_poly.pdbx_seq_one_letter_code
_entity_poly.pdbx_strand_id
1 'polypeptide(L)' 'MDDKARIISETLEPNVVISEVARRPHGLRPQQVFTWRREARKLASSATQDTPVFVPAVVAAPPEPAAKRPSATSV' A
#
# COMPACT_ATOMS: atom_id res chain seq x y z
N MET A 1 6.95 0.05 27.51
CA MET A 1 6.89 -1.05 26.51
C MET A 1 7.13 -0.48 25.09
N ASP A 2 7.74 0.70 25.00
CA ASP A 2 7.62 1.58 23.84
C ASP A 2 8.80 1.49 22.88
N ASP A 3 9.95 0.97 23.33
CA ASP A 3 11.13 0.87 22.48
C ASP A 3 10.89 -0.03 21.27
N LYS A 4 10.22 -1.17 21.44
CA LYS A 4 9.85 -2.04 20.32
C LYS A 4 8.94 -1.31 19.33
N ALA A 5 7.94 -0.57 19.80
CA ALA A 5 7.01 0.15 18.94
C ALA A 5 7.72 1.28 18.17
N ARG A 6 8.59 2.04 18.86
CA ARG A 6 9.42 3.09 18.27
C ARG A 6 10.38 2.57 17.20
N ILE A 7 11.01 1.42 17.46
CA ILE A 7 11.91 0.77 16.48
C ILE A 7 11.10 0.31 15.27
N ILE A 8 9.91 -0.27 15.48
CA ILE A 8 9.04 -0.66 14.37
C ILE A 8 8.63 0.57 13.55
N SER A 9 8.24 1.68 14.18
CA SER A 9 7.85 2.89 13.44
C SER A 9 9.01 3.48 12.63
N GLU A 10 10.22 3.56 13.20
CA GLU A 10 11.40 4.02 12.46
C GLU A 10 11.67 3.17 11.22
N THR A 11 11.48 1.84 11.33
CA THR A 11 11.68 0.95 10.19
C THR A 11 10.63 1.10 9.09
N LEU A 12 9.47 1.70 9.38
CA LEU A 12 8.39 1.89 8.40
C LEU A 12 8.60 3.11 7.50
N GLU A 13 9.55 3.97 7.84
CA GLU A 13 9.91 5.12 7.00
C GLU A 13 10.43 4.69 5.62
N PRO A 14 10.10 5.44 4.56
CA PRO A 14 10.54 5.11 3.21
C PRO A 14 12.07 5.13 3.11
N ASN A 15 12.62 4.23 2.30
CA ASN A 15 14.06 4.07 2.08
C ASN A 15 14.89 3.64 3.30
N VAL A 16 14.26 3.24 4.41
CA VAL A 16 14.98 2.74 5.58
C VAL A 16 15.43 1.28 5.42
N VAL A 17 16.69 1.03 5.75
CA VAL A 17 17.25 -0.33 5.82
C VAL A 17 17.09 -0.88 7.23
N ILE A 18 16.16 -1.83 7.39
CA ILE A 18 15.83 -2.46 8.68
C ILE A 18 17.06 -2.99 9.42
N SER A 19 18.01 -3.57 8.68
CA SER A 19 19.22 -4.15 9.28
C SER A 19 20.20 -3.12 9.85
N GLU A 20 20.16 -1.88 9.35
CA GLU A 20 20.98 -0.78 9.86
C GLU A 20 20.36 -0.18 11.12
N VAL A 21 19.06 0.07 11.10
CA VAL A 21 18.30 0.51 12.28
C VAL A 21 18.43 -0.50 13.42
N ALA A 22 18.34 -1.81 13.11
CA ALA A 22 18.53 -2.82 14.14
C ALA A 22 19.93 -2.73 14.78
N ARG A 23 21.00 -2.62 13.99
CA ARG A 23 22.38 -2.75 14.49
C ARG A 23 22.98 -1.47 15.07
N ARG A 24 22.81 -0.33 14.39
CA ARG A 24 23.55 0.90 14.72
C ARG A 24 22.99 1.59 15.97
N PRO A 25 21.73 2.06 16.01
CA PRO A 25 21.19 2.72 17.20
C PRO A 25 20.73 1.76 18.30
N HIS A 26 20.41 0.49 17.98
CA HIS A 26 19.74 -0.40 18.94
C HIS A 26 20.50 -1.68 19.30
N GLY A 27 21.59 -2.04 18.60
CA GLY A 27 22.35 -3.27 18.88
C GLY A 27 21.54 -4.57 18.75
N LEU A 28 20.42 -4.54 18.03
CA LEU A 28 19.50 -5.65 17.84
C LEU A 28 19.87 -6.51 16.63
N ARG A 29 19.42 -7.77 16.69
CA ARG A 29 19.45 -8.68 15.54
C ARG A 29 18.34 -8.26 14.55
N PRO A 30 18.64 -8.08 13.25
CA PRO A 30 17.63 -7.73 12.25
C PRO A 30 16.42 -8.67 12.27
N GLN A 31 16.65 -9.97 12.49
CA GLN A 31 15.59 -10.98 12.55
C GLN A 31 14.56 -10.72 13.67
N GLN A 32 14.96 -10.13 14.78
CA GLN A 32 14.05 -9.75 15.86
C GLN A 32 13.09 -8.66 15.40
N VAL A 33 13.62 -7.64 14.69
CA VAL A 33 12.83 -6.54 14.14
C VAL A 33 11.88 -7.04 13.05
N PHE A 34 12.30 -7.99 12.21
CA PHE A 34 11.42 -8.62 11.21
C PHE A 34 10.25 -9.37 11.85
N THR A 35 10.53 -10.19 12.87
CA THR A 35 9.48 -10.89 13.62
C THR A 35 8.50 -9.89 14.22
N TRP A 36 9.01 -8.83 14.84
CA TRP A 36 8.19 -7.78 15.42
C TRP A 36 7.32 -7.05 14.39
N ARG A 37 7.84 -6.70 13.22
CA ARG A 37 7.05 -6.12 12.11
C ARG A 37 5.96 -7.06 11.62
N ARG A 38 6.26 -8.36 11.51
CA ARG A 38 5.27 -9.36 11.09
C ARG A 38 4.12 -9.45 12.09
N GLU A 39 4.44 -9.50 13.39
CA GLU A 39 3.40 -9.52 14.43
C GLU A 39 2.59 -8.22 14.48
N ALA A 40 3.24 -7.06 14.34
CA ALA A 40 2.56 -5.77 14.25
C ALA A 40 1.59 -5.71 13.06
N ARG A 41 1.99 -6.26 11.89
CA ARG A 41 1.12 -6.37 10.72
C ARG A 41 -0.09 -7.28 10.98
N LYS A 42 0.11 -8.45 11.62
CA LYS A 42 -1.00 -9.34 11.96
C LYS A 42 -1.99 -8.66 12.90
N LEU A 43 -1.50 -7.97 13.93
CA LEU A 43 -2.34 -7.20 14.85
C LEU A 43 -3.10 -6.09 14.13
N ALA A 44 -2.45 -5.37 13.21
CA ALA A 44 -3.13 -4.37 12.38
C ALA A 44 -4.22 -5.02 11.50
N SER A 45 -3.94 -6.15 10.86
CA SER A 45 -4.94 -6.89 10.06
C SER A 45 -6.09 -7.47 10.90
N SER A 46 -5.82 -7.88 12.15
CA SER A 46 -6.84 -8.35 13.10
C SER A 46 -7.62 -7.20 13.74
N ALA A 47 -7.03 -6.01 13.85
CA ALA A 47 -7.75 -4.79 14.24
C ALA A 47 -8.61 -4.28 13.09
N THR A 48 -8.12 -4.38 11.85
CA THR A 48 -8.88 -4.19 10.61
C THR A 48 -9.65 -5.47 10.24
N GLN A 49 -10.35 -6.07 11.20
CA GLN A 49 -11.54 -6.89 10.87
C GLN A 49 -12.72 -5.99 10.43
N ASP A 50 -12.45 -4.75 9.98
CA ASP A 50 -13.25 -4.11 8.95
C ASP A 50 -13.06 -4.91 7.66
N THR A 51 -14.14 -5.58 7.25
CA THR A 51 -14.26 -6.34 6.01
C THR A 51 -13.56 -5.61 4.86
N PRO A 52 -12.72 -6.27 4.02
CA PRO A 52 -12.12 -5.61 2.87
C PRO A 52 -13.22 -4.93 2.06
N VAL A 53 -13.19 -3.60 2.00
CA VAL A 53 -14.20 -2.82 1.28
C VAL A 53 -13.94 -3.01 -0.20
N PHE A 54 -14.72 -3.88 -0.82
CA PHE A 54 -14.70 -4.08 -2.25
C PHE A 54 -15.36 -2.87 -2.91
N VAL A 55 -14.57 -2.06 -3.62
CA VAL A 55 -15.07 -0.85 -4.30
C VAL A 55 -15.39 -1.22 -5.76
N PRO A 56 -16.57 -0.84 -6.31
CA PRO A 56 -16.88 -1.10 -7.71
C PRO A 56 -15.90 -0.40 -8.66
N ALA A 57 -15.36 -1.12 -9.64
CA ALA A 57 -14.58 -0.52 -10.72
C ALA A 57 -15.51 0.16 -11.72
N VAL A 58 -15.35 1.47 -11.93
CA VAL A 58 -16.09 2.24 -12.95
C VAL A 58 -15.27 2.24 -14.24
N VAL A 59 -15.82 1.66 -15.31
CA VAL A 59 -15.21 1.70 -16.65
C VAL A 59 -15.78 2.90 -17.39
N ALA A 60 -14.89 3.79 -17.86
CA ALA A 60 -15.29 4.91 -18.71
C ALA A 60 -15.78 4.39 -20.08
N ALA A 61 -16.89 4.92 -20.58
CA ALA A 61 -17.41 4.58 -21.89
C ALA A 61 -16.38 4.97 -22.98
N PRO A 62 -16.11 4.10 -23.96
CA PRO A 62 -15.29 4.48 -25.11
C PRO A 62 -15.91 5.67 -25.84
N PRO A 63 -15.12 6.61 -26.40
CA PRO A 63 -15.65 7.69 -27.20
C PRO A 63 -16.40 7.12 -28.41
N GLU A 64 -17.66 7.53 -28.56
CA GLU A 64 -18.54 7.09 -29.64
C GLU A 64 -17.93 7.52 -31.00
N PRO A 65 -17.81 6.61 -31.98
CA PRO A 65 -17.27 6.97 -33.28
C PRO A 65 -18.21 7.95 -33.96
N ALA A 66 -17.73 9.16 -34.23
CA ALA A 66 -18.46 10.21 -34.93
C ALA A 66 -19.05 9.66 -36.25
N ALA A 67 -20.37 9.53 -36.29
CA ALA A 67 -21.09 9.13 -37.49
C ALA A 67 -20.81 10.15 -38.61
N LYS A 68 -20.03 9.74 -39.62
CA LYS A 68 -19.92 10.50 -40.88
C LYS A 68 -21.29 10.48 -41.56
N ARG A 69 -22.02 11.59 -41.50
CA ARG A 69 -23.21 11.81 -42.33
C ARG A 69 -22.81 11.63 -43.80
N PRO A 70 -23.51 10.78 -44.59
CA PRO A 70 -23.29 10.75 -46.03
C PRO A 70 -23.74 12.09 -46.61
N SER A 71 -22.82 12.75 -47.33
CA SER A 71 -23.09 13.94 -48.12
C SER A 71 -24.15 13.60 -49.17
N ALA A 72 -25.37 14.13 -49.01
CA ALA A 72 -26.33 14.16 -50.09
C ALA A 72 -25.87 15.20 -51.12
N THR A 73 -25.52 14.74 -52.31
CA THR A 73 -25.39 15.55 -53.53
C THR A 73 -26.69 16.31 -53.76
N SER A 74 -26.60 17.63 -53.93
CA SER A 74 -27.68 18.45 -54.47
C SER A 74 -27.13 19.43 -55.49
N VAL A 75 -27.93 19.56 -56.56
CA VAL A 75 -27.86 20.41 -57.77
C VAL A 75 -27.11 19.82 -58.95
#